data_AF-A0A517RAC9-F1
#
_entry.id   AF-A0A517RAC9-F1
#
_cell.length_a   1.000
_cell.length_b   1.000
_cell.length_c   1.000
_cell.angle_alpha   90.00
_cell.angle_beta   90.00
_cell.angle_gamma   90.00
#
_symmetry.space_group_name_H-M   'P 1'
#
loop_
_entity.id
_entity.type
_entity.pdbx_description
1 polymer ?
#
loop_
_entity_poly.entity_id
_entity_poly.type
_entity_poly.pdbx_seq_one_letter_code
_entity_poly.pdbx_strand_id
1 'polypeptide(L)'
;MSYFLNQRFCGILFSILILTTPAFSAEPKAKNKAALPEIVPETPDSKKIPPLEEVLTITQNYFTGWKGYQSGDFLTRNKIKPLFRQLQKAGWTVKAEKDILKRIHPETDYLSRQLSTPKGIKFMRRVSRMPGGYDRLDRLLVMPYGKRNIRDFINSPGGFTMIEYMTTTKGGKNLGKYLSQAKTGKGFNKPTRYIYTETELIQAIKQAYETETGKKKKKR
;
A
#
# COMPACT_ATOMS: atom_id res chain seq x y z
N MET A 1 50.32 -19.89 -11.84
CA MET A 1 50.43 -18.69 -12.68
C MET A 1 49.39 -17.72 -12.13
N SER A 2 49.70 -16.86 -11.15
CA SER A 2 50.84 -15.91 -11.02
C SER A 2 50.66 -14.76 -12.03
N TYR A 3 50.70 -13.46 -11.71
CA TYR A 3 51.28 -12.70 -10.57
C TYR A 3 50.23 -11.69 -9.98
N PHE A 4 50.31 -11.03 -8.80
CA PHE A 4 51.30 -10.06 -8.22
C PHE A 4 51.63 -8.87 -9.17
N LEU A 5 51.86 -7.60 -8.79
CA LEU A 5 52.05 -6.80 -7.52
C LEU A 5 51.56 -5.32 -7.82
N ASN A 6 51.68 -4.17 -7.11
CA ASN A 6 52.25 -3.63 -5.84
C ASN A 6 51.63 -2.21 -5.52
N GLN A 7 52.10 -1.51 -4.45
CA GLN A 7 52.09 -0.03 -4.19
C GLN A 7 50.73 0.70 -3.91
N ARG A 8 50.52 1.58 -2.90
CA ARG A 8 51.30 2.48 -1.97
C ARG A 8 51.90 3.74 -2.62
N PHE A 9 51.87 4.97 -2.08
CA PHE A 9 52.09 5.49 -0.70
C PHE A 9 51.59 6.96 -0.52
N CYS A 10 51.55 7.48 0.73
CA CYS A 10 51.59 8.89 1.22
C CYS A 10 50.67 9.99 0.62
N GLY A 11 50.25 11.06 1.33
CA GLY A 11 50.43 11.47 2.73
C GLY A 11 51.31 12.72 2.93
N ILE A 12 50.81 13.75 3.63
CA ILE A 12 51.57 14.85 4.29
C ILE A 12 50.65 15.63 5.25
N LEU A 13 51.23 16.17 6.33
CA LEU A 13 50.59 17.03 7.34
C LEU A 13 51.45 18.29 7.53
N PHE A 14 50.81 19.46 7.56
CA PHE A 14 51.30 20.70 8.18
C PHE A 14 50.08 21.42 8.77
N SER A 15 50.07 22.14 9.88
CA SER A 15 50.95 22.44 11.03
C SER A 15 50.66 23.91 11.41
N ILE A 16 50.74 24.21 12.70
CA ILE A 16 50.13 25.42 13.30
C ILE A 16 51.08 26.62 13.25
N LEU A 17 50.53 27.84 13.20
CA LEU A 17 51.20 29.02 13.76
C LEU A 17 50.20 29.88 14.57
N ILE A 18 50.65 30.36 15.73
CA ILE A 18 49.91 31.25 16.64
C ILE A 18 50.81 32.48 16.89
N LEU A 19 50.22 33.67 16.92
CA LEU A 19 50.87 34.91 17.34
C LEU A 19 49.92 35.72 18.23
N THR A 20 50.49 36.51 19.16
CA THR A 20 49.78 36.99 20.36
C THR A 20 50.03 38.47 20.66
N THR A 21 48.94 39.19 20.99
CA THR A 21 48.90 40.41 21.85
C THR A 21 49.64 41.67 21.35
N PRO A 22 49.40 42.90 21.89
CA PRO A 22 48.69 43.28 23.12
C PRO A 22 47.50 44.24 22.94
N ALA A 23 46.97 44.75 24.06
CA ALA A 23 45.75 45.56 24.14
C ALA A 23 46.02 46.98 24.70
N PHE A 24 45.12 47.95 24.42
CA PHE A 24 45.08 49.22 25.14
C PHE A 24 43.68 49.89 25.18
N SER A 25 43.20 50.11 26.41
CA SER A 25 42.33 51.20 26.94
C SER A 25 41.03 51.70 26.27
N ALA A 26 40.11 52.06 27.18
CA ALA A 26 39.08 53.12 27.13
C ALA A 26 37.65 52.81 26.64
N GLU A 27 36.72 52.82 27.60
CA GLU A 27 35.27 52.99 27.45
C GLU A 27 34.93 54.52 27.48
N PRO A 28 33.77 55.01 26.99
CA PRO A 28 32.50 54.81 27.72
C PRO A 28 31.16 54.78 26.93
N LYS A 29 30.18 54.08 27.52
CA LYS A 29 28.71 54.31 27.48
C LYS A 29 28.02 54.82 26.19
N ALA A 30 27.23 53.94 25.56
CA ALA A 30 26.09 54.35 24.72
C ALA A 30 24.86 53.41 24.83
N LYS A 31 23.81 53.91 25.51
CA LYS A 31 22.35 53.73 25.29
C LYS A 31 21.77 52.34 24.94
N ASN A 32 20.83 51.90 25.80
CA ASN A 32 19.66 51.04 25.54
C ASN A 32 19.64 50.22 24.24
N LYS A 33 19.91 48.92 24.34
CA LYS A 33 19.22 47.93 23.51
C LYS A 33 18.00 47.44 24.27
N ALA A 34 16.80 47.65 23.71
CA ALA A 34 15.60 47.01 24.20
C ALA A 34 15.75 45.49 24.10
N ALA A 35 15.21 44.75 25.08
CA ALA A 35 15.14 43.30 24.99
C ALA A 35 14.24 42.93 23.80
N LEU A 36 14.84 42.39 22.74
CA LEU A 36 14.11 41.68 21.70
C LEU A 36 13.37 40.52 22.39
N PRO A 37 12.07 40.30 22.11
CA PRO A 37 11.36 39.17 22.68
C PRO A 37 12.08 37.88 22.26
N GLU A 38 12.32 37.00 23.22
CA GLU A 38 12.92 35.69 22.96
C GLU A 38 11.99 34.93 22.00
N ILE A 39 12.43 34.75 20.75
CA ILE A 39 11.72 33.95 19.77
C ILE A 39 11.89 32.50 20.18
N VAL A 40 11.03 32.05 21.10
CA VAL A 40 10.87 30.64 21.43
C VAL A 40 10.62 29.91 20.11
N PRO A 41 11.52 29.01 19.66
CA PRO A 41 11.29 28.28 18.44
C PRO A 41 10.09 27.38 18.68
N GLU A 42 8.99 27.63 17.96
CA GLU A 42 7.77 26.82 18.07
C GLU A 42 8.15 25.34 17.88
N THR A 43 7.97 24.55 18.94
CA THR A 43 8.32 23.13 18.91
C THR A 43 7.55 22.48 17.77
N PRO A 44 8.21 21.81 16.81
CA PRO A 44 7.58 21.41 15.55
C PRO A 44 6.35 20.57 15.83
N ASP A 45 5.20 21.14 15.46
CA ASP A 45 3.90 20.73 15.95
C ASP A 45 3.69 19.22 15.76
N SER A 46 3.27 18.53 16.83
CA SER A 46 3.31 17.06 16.89
C SER A 46 2.23 16.47 15.99
N LYS A 47 2.54 16.37 14.68
CA LYS A 47 1.56 16.21 13.58
C LYS A 47 0.40 15.31 13.99
N LYS A 48 -0.71 15.97 14.33
CA LYS A 48 -1.94 15.34 14.76
C LYS A 48 -2.42 14.47 13.61
N ILE A 49 -2.74 13.21 13.90
CA ILE A 49 -3.25 12.30 12.87
C ILE A 49 -4.53 12.95 12.28
N PRO A 50 -4.60 13.16 10.95
CA PRO A 50 -5.75 13.79 10.29
C PRO A 50 -7.06 13.03 10.59
N PRO A 51 -8.23 13.70 10.63
CA PRO A 51 -9.51 13.03 10.86
C PRO A 51 -9.77 11.86 9.90
N LEU A 52 -10.56 10.88 10.35
CA LEU A 52 -10.92 9.71 9.53
C LEU A 52 -11.58 10.12 8.20
N GLU A 53 -12.40 11.17 8.20
CA GLU A 53 -13.07 11.69 7.00
C GLU A 53 -12.07 12.25 5.98
N GLU A 54 -11.01 12.94 6.42
CA GLU A 54 -9.93 13.40 5.55
C GLU A 54 -9.15 12.22 4.96
N VAL A 55 -8.80 11.24 5.80
CA VAL A 55 -8.14 9.98 5.40
C VAL A 55 -8.95 9.21 4.35
N LEU A 56 -10.26 9.12 4.53
CA LEU A 56 -11.18 8.49 3.58
C LEU A 56 -11.30 9.30 2.28
N THR A 57 -11.40 10.63 2.38
CA THR A 57 -11.45 11.54 1.23
C THR A 57 -10.18 11.46 0.37
N ILE A 58 -9.00 11.44 0.98
CA ILE A 58 -7.72 11.20 0.29
C ILE A 58 -7.73 9.83 -0.40
N THR A 59 -8.23 8.79 0.29
CA THR A 59 -8.30 7.42 -0.24
C THR A 59 -9.23 7.30 -1.45
N GLN A 60 -10.37 8.01 -1.45
CA GLN A 60 -11.32 8.02 -2.58
C GLN A 60 -10.80 8.85 -3.76
N ASN A 61 -10.29 10.06 -3.49
CA ASN A 61 -9.71 10.93 -4.51
C ASN A 61 -8.46 10.33 -5.18
N TYR A 62 -7.81 9.34 -4.54
CA TYR A 62 -6.73 8.57 -5.15
C TYR A 62 -7.17 7.79 -6.39
N PHE A 63 -8.42 7.31 -6.42
CA PHE A 63 -8.98 6.52 -7.52
C PHE A 63 -9.62 7.36 -8.62
N THR A 64 -10.15 8.54 -8.31
CA THR A 64 -10.79 9.42 -9.31
C THR A 64 -9.81 9.91 -10.38
N GLY A 65 -8.52 10.04 -10.04
CA GLY A 65 -7.44 10.36 -10.99
C GLY A 65 -7.03 9.23 -11.95
N TRP A 66 -7.59 8.01 -11.83
CA TRP A 66 -7.18 6.87 -12.65
C TRP A 66 -7.96 6.80 -13.97
N LYS A 67 -7.33 7.22 -15.08
CA LYS A 67 -7.94 7.20 -16.42
C LYS A 67 -8.58 5.85 -16.77
N GLY A 68 -9.91 5.83 -16.84
CA GLY A 68 -10.70 4.67 -17.25
C GLY A 68 -10.95 3.62 -16.17
N TYR A 69 -10.58 3.87 -14.91
CA TYR A 69 -10.93 3.03 -13.76
C TYR A 69 -12.46 2.99 -13.52
N GLN A 70 -12.95 1.90 -12.95
CA GLN A 70 -14.32 1.76 -12.43
C GLN A 70 -14.28 1.11 -11.05
N SER A 71 -15.15 1.53 -10.14
CA SER A 71 -15.18 0.95 -8.79
C SER A 71 -15.47 -0.55 -8.85
N GLY A 72 -14.69 -1.33 -8.10
CA GLY A 72 -14.66 -2.79 -8.19
C GLY A 72 -13.69 -3.37 -9.24
N ASP A 73 -12.96 -2.54 -10.00
CA ASP A 73 -11.79 -3.00 -10.77
C ASP A 73 -10.72 -3.60 -9.84
N PHE A 74 -10.01 -4.62 -10.33
CA PHE A 74 -9.03 -5.37 -9.56
C PHE A 74 -7.78 -4.52 -9.21
N LEU A 75 -7.49 -4.39 -7.91
CA LEU A 75 -6.35 -3.62 -7.39
C LEU A 75 -5.04 -4.40 -7.43
N THR A 76 -3.94 -3.70 -7.67
CA THR A 76 -2.58 -4.27 -7.69
C THR A 76 -1.60 -3.46 -6.83
N ARG A 77 -0.60 -4.14 -6.27
CA ARG A 77 0.19 -3.64 -5.13
C ARG A 77 1.01 -2.38 -5.43
N ASN A 78 1.72 -2.33 -6.55
CA ASN A 78 2.49 -1.14 -6.93
C ASN A 78 1.59 0.04 -7.30
N LYS A 79 0.38 -0.21 -7.81
CA LYS A 79 -0.65 0.84 -7.97
C LYS A 79 -1.15 1.40 -6.64
N ILE A 80 -1.13 0.65 -5.53
CA ILE A 80 -1.62 1.14 -4.23
C ILE A 80 -0.52 1.72 -3.33
N LYS A 81 0.75 1.33 -3.49
CA LYS A 81 1.90 1.91 -2.74
C LYS A 81 1.95 3.47 -2.70
N PRO A 82 1.58 4.24 -3.75
CA PRO A 82 1.63 5.69 -3.67
C PRO A 82 0.57 6.32 -2.75
N LEU A 83 -0.57 5.66 -2.50
CA LEU A 83 -1.60 6.13 -1.57
C LEU A 83 -1.05 6.29 -0.15
N PHE A 84 -0.31 5.29 0.35
CA PHE A 84 0.30 5.37 1.69
C PHE A 84 1.27 6.55 1.83
N ARG A 85 1.96 6.93 0.74
CA ARG A 85 2.80 8.14 0.69
C ARG A 85 1.99 9.44 0.63
N GLN A 86 0.74 9.43 0.20
CA GLN A 86 -0.18 10.58 0.32
C GLN A 86 -0.71 10.70 1.76
N LEU A 87 -1.15 9.59 2.38
CA LEU A 87 -1.56 9.56 3.78
C LEU A 87 -0.42 10.00 4.72
N GLN A 88 0.83 9.58 4.45
CA GLN A 88 2.01 10.03 5.18
C GLN A 88 2.23 11.55 5.05
N LYS A 89 2.05 12.14 3.87
CA LYS A 89 2.15 13.60 3.67
C LYS A 89 1.09 14.37 4.46
N ALA A 90 -0.14 13.85 4.50
CA ALA A 90 -1.23 14.36 5.34
C ALA A 90 -1.01 14.14 6.85
N GLY A 91 0.08 13.48 7.26
CA GLY A 91 0.46 13.33 8.67
C GLY A 91 0.14 11.96 9.30
N TRP A 92 -0.37 10.99 8.53
CA TRP A 92 -0.59 9.62 9.02
C TRP A 92 0.31 8.58 8.35
N THR A 93 1.36 8.17 9.06
CA THR A 93 2.13 6.97 8.72
C THR A 93 1.38 5.72 9.18
N VAL A 94 0.69 5.05 8.26
CA VAL A 94 -0.13 3.85 8.53
C VAL A 94 0.74 2.68 8.98
N LYS A 95 0.67 2.28 10.25
CA LYS A 95 1.51 1.19 10.81
C LYS A 95 1.16 -0.17 10.19
N ALA A 96 -0.09 -0.33 9.75
CA ALA A 96 -0.59 -1.51 9.07
C ALA A 96 -0.22 -1.60 7.57
N GLU A 97 0.43 -0.60 6.97
CA GLU A 97 0.72 -0.55 5.51
C GLU A 97 1.31 -1.87 5.00
N LYS A 98 2.34 -2.39 5.66
CA LYS A 98 3.05 -3.61 5.26
C LYS A 98 2.13 -4.83 5.18
N ASP A 99 1.12 -4.90 6.05
CA ASP A 99 0.19 -6.04 6.10
C ASP A 99 -1.04 -5.84 5.19
N ILE A 100 -1.48 -4.60 4.97
CA ILE A 100 -2.45 -4.27 3.92
C ILE A 100 -1.87 -4.58 2.54
N LEU A 101 -0.64 -4.14 2.25
CA LEU A 101 0.03 -4.40 0.97
C LEU A 101 0.31 -5.89 0.71
N LYS A 102 0.59 -6.70 1.75
CA LYS A 102 0.67 -8.17 1.63
C LYS A 102 -0.65 -8.80 1.13
N ARG A 103 -1.79 -8.21 1.49
CA ARG A 103 -3.14 -8.65 1.10
C ARG A 103 -3.55 -8.17 -0.30
N ILE A 104 -2.77 -7.35 -0.98
CA ILE A 104 -3.02 -6.96 -2.38
C ILE A 104 -2.08 -7.76 -3.30
N HIS A 105 -2.56 -8.23 -4.45
CA HIS A 105 -1.72 -8.96 -5.41
C HIS A 105 -0.67 -8.06 -6.06
N PRO A 106 0.56 -8.54 -6.28
CA PRO A 106 1.52 -7.84 -7.13
C PRO A 106 1.06 -7.86 -8.59
N GLU A 107 1.49 -6.88 -9.37
CA GLU A 107 1.26 -6.77 -10.82
C GLU A 107 1.79 -7.99 -11.60
N THR A 108 2.79 -8.69 -11.06
CA THR A 108 3.45 -9.85 -11.68
C THR A 108 2.69 -11.18 -11.49
N ASP A 109 1.69 -11.24 -10.61
CA ASP A 109 0.88 -12.44 -10.43
C ASP A 109 0.15 -12.84 -11.71
N TYR A 110 -0.22 -14.11 -11.82
CA TYR A 110 -0.94 -14.60 -13.00
C TYR A 110 -2.30 -13.93 -13.15
N LEU A 111 -3.08 -13.83 -12.06
CA LEU A 111 -4.41 -13.23 -12.06
C LEU A 111 -4.33 -11.74 -12.46
N SER A 112 -3.47 -10.96 -11.79
CA SER A 112 -3.20 -9.55 -12.10
C SER A 112 -2.91 -9.32 -13.59
N ARG A 113 -2.03 -10.14 -14.19
CA ARG A 113 -1.68 -10.03 -15.61
C ARG A 113 -2.83 -10.40 -16.54
N GLN A 114 -3.61 -11.44 -16.25
CA GLN A 114 -4.77 -11.79 -17.08
C GLN A 114 -5.86 -10.71 -17.01
N LEU A 115 -6.18 -10.21 -15.80
CA LEU A 115 -7.21 -9.20 -15.59
C LEU A 115 -6.82 -7.82 -16.13
N SER A 116 -5.52 -7.50 -16.21
CA SER A 116 -5.03 -6.24 -16.81
C SER A 116 -5.17 -6.17 -18.34
N THR A 117 -5.55 -7.26 -19.03
CA THR A 117 -5.77 -7.24 -20.49
C THR A 117 -7.10 -6.58 -20.86
N PRO A 118 -7.29 -6.06 -22.10
CA PRO A 118 -8.57 -5.47 -22.51
C PRO A 118 -9.79 -6.41 -22.41
N LYS A 119 -9.58 -7.74 -22.55
CA LYS A 119 -10.61 -8.75 -22.25
C LYS A 119 -10.77 -8.95 -20.74
N GLY A 120 -9.66 -9.06 -20.01
CA GLY A 120 -9.64 -9.19 -18.55
C GLY A 120 -10.38 -8.06 -17.83
N ILE A 121 -10.24 -6.82 -18.29
CA ILE A 121 -10.95 -5.65 -17.74
C ILE A 121 -12.47 -5.80 -17.95
N LYS A 122 -12.92 -6.23 -19.13
CA LYS A 122 -14.35 -6.48 -19.41
C LYS A 122 -14.90 -7.64 -18.57
N PHE A 123 -14.10 -8.69 -18.35
CA PHE A 123 -14.44 -9.84 -17.52
C PHE A 123 -14.53 -9.47 -16.03
N MET A 124 -13.51 -8.79 -15.48
CA MET A 124 -13.46 -8.45 -14.06
C MET A 124 -14.59 -7.50 -13.65
N ARG A 125 -15.02 -6.59 -14.53
CA ARG A 125 -16.17 -5.69 -14.34
C ARG A 125 -17.55 -6.38 -14.33
N ARG A 126 -17.61 -7.66 -14.70
CA ARG A 126 -18.77 -8.53 -14.43
C ARG A 126 -18.57 -9.28 -13.11
N VAL A 127 -17.40 -9.88 -12.90
CA VAL A 127 -17.06 -10.65 -11.69
C VAL A 127 -17.10 -9.82 -10.41
N SER A 128 -16.74 -8.53 -10.46
CA SER A 128 -16.76 -7.61 -9.32
C SER A 128 -18.16 -7.33 -8.77
N ARG A 129 -19.21 -7.61 -9.55
CA ARG A 129 -20.62 -7.50 -9.16
C ARG A 129 -21.15 -8.75 -8.47
N MET A 130 -20.36 -9.82 -8.43
CA MET A 130 -20.74 -11.12 -7.88
C MET A 130 -20.20 -11.28 -6.44
N PRO A 131 -21.01 -11.78 -5.49
CA PRO A 131 -20.58 -11.90 -4.09
C PRO A 131 -19.43 -12.91 -3.94
N GLY A 132 -18.23 -12.42 -3.63
CA GLY A 132 -17.01 -13.23 -3.60
C GLY A 132 -16.50 -13.66 -4.98
N GLY A 133 -16.84 -12.91 -6.05
CA GLY A 133 -16.42 -13.24 -7.42
C GLY A 133 -14.90 -13.38 -7.58
N TYR A 134 -14.13 -12.42 -7.04
CA TYR A 134 -12.67 -12.48 -7.05
C TYR A 134 -12.11 -13.63 -6.20
N ASP A 135 -12.72 -13.95 -5.04
CA ASP A 135 -12.34 -15.12 -4.26
C ASP A 135 -12.45 -16.40 -5.09
N ARG A 136 -13.50 -16.55 -5.91
CA ARG A 136 -13.64 -17.72 -6.80
C ARG A 136 -12.55 -17.77 -7.86
N LEU A 137 -12.04 -16.63 -8.35
CA LEU A 137 -10.91 -16.64 -9.30
C LEU A 137 -9.63 -17.19 -8.66
N ASP A 138 -9.28 -16.78 -7.43
CA ASP A 138 -8.12 -17.35 -6.72
C ASP A 138 -8.33 -18.80 -6.30
N ARG A 139 -9.53 -19.15 -5.81
CA ARG A 139 -9.87 -20.53 -5.43
C ARG A 139 -9.85 -21.47 -6.64
N LEU A 140 -10.17 -20.99 -7.84
CA LEU A 140 -9.96 -21.70 -9.11
C LEU A 140 -8.48 -21.75 -9.50
N LEU A 141 -7.72 -20.67 -9.34
CA LEU A 141 -6.33 -20.54 -9.80
C LEU A 141 -5.40 -21.60 -9.21
N VAL A 142 -5.67 -22.05 -7.99
CA VAL A 142 -4.92 -23.11 -7.28
C VAL A 142 -5.42 -24.55 -7.58
N MET A 143 -6.50 -24.71 -8.34
CA MET A 143 -6.99 -26.03 -8.77
C MET A 143 -6.16 -26.59 -9.93
N PRO A 144 -6.18 -27.92 -10.16
CA PRO A 144 -5.75 -28.50 -11.42
C PRO A 144 -6.36 -27.76 -12.61
N TYR A 145 -5.52 -27.43 -13.61
CA TYR A 145 -5.86 -26.59 -14.77
C TYR A 145 -6.34 -25.16 -14.48
N GLY A 146 -6.32 -24.66 -13.23
CA GLY A 146 -6.84 -23.34 -12.85
C GLY A 146 -6.37 -22.17 -13.72
N LYS A 147 -5.06 -22.12 -14.05
CA LYS A 147 -4.49 -21.10 -14.95
C LYS A 147 -5.05 -21.16 -16.38
N ARG A 148 -5.38 -22.35 -16.88
CA ARG A 148 -6.03 -22.57 -18.19
C ARG A 148 -7.48 -22.10 -18.10
N ASN A 149 -8.26 -22.62 -17.15
CA ASN A 149 -9.66 -22.28 -16.95
C ASN A 149 -9.89 -20.76 -16.83
N ILE A 150 -9.08 -20.04 -16.05
CA ILE A 150 -9.14 -18.58 -15.91
C ILE A 150 -8.89 -17.84 -17.24
N ARG A 151 -7.91 -18.30 -18.03
CA ARG A 151 -7.62 -17.73 -19.36
C ARG A 151 -8.78 -17.95 -20.31
N ASP A 152 -9.35 -19.15 -20.29
CA ASP A 152 -10.42 -19.55 -21.20
C ASP A 152 -11.71 -18.79 -20.85
N PHE A 153 -12.06 -18.67 -19.56
CA PHE A 153 -13.18 -17.84 -19.08
C PHE A 153 -13.04 -16.35 -19.44
N ILE A 154 -11.82 -15.81 -19.54
CA ILE A 154 -11.56 -14.43 -19.99
C ILE A 154 -11.66 -14.29 -21.51
N ASN A 155 -11.48 -15.37 -22.27
CA ASN A 155 -11.49 -15.35 -23.74
C ASN A 155 -12.82 -15.76 -24.37
N SER A 156 -13.61 -16.60 -23.70
CA SER A 156 -14.90 -17.11 -24.17
C SER A 156 -16.05 -16.10 -23.99
N PRO A 157 -16.97 -15.97 -24.96
CA PRO A 157 -18.29 -15.37 -24.73
C PRO A 157 -18.97 -16.02 -23.51
N GLY A 158 -19.56 -15.21 -22.62
CA GLY A 158 -20.25 -15.71 -21.42
C GLY A 158 -19.36 -16.37 -20.36
N GLY A 159 -18.02 -16.36 -20.48
CA GLY A 159 -17.13 -17.08 -19.56
C GLY A 159 -17.21 -16.66 -18.07
N PHE A 160 -17.83 -15.51 -17.77
CA PHE A 160 -18.14 -15.10 -16.38
C PHE A 160 -19.29 -15.91 -15.74
N THR A 161 -20.17 -16.53 -16.52
CA THR A 161 -21.38 -17.22 -16.02
C THR A 161 -21.06 -18.44 -15.16
N MET A 162 -19.88 -19.07 -15.33
CA MET A 162 -19.42 -20.11 -14.39
C MET A 162 -19.10 -19.54 -13.00
N ILE A 163 -18.50 -18.34 -12.93
CA ILE A 163 -18.23 -17.63 -11.66
C ILE A 163 -19.54 -17.18 -11.01
N GLU A 164 -20.48 -16.68 -11.82
CA GLU A 164 -21.83 -16.32 -11.41
C GLU A 164 -22.56 -17.52 -10.79
N TYR A 165 -22.60 -18.65 -11.50
CA TYR A 165 -23.18 -19.90 -11.02
C TYR A 165 -22.59 -20.34 -9.67
N MET A 166 -21.26 -20.29 -9.51
CA MET A 166 -20.52 -20.67 -8.29
C MET A 166 -20.66 -19.68 -7.12
N THR A 167 -21.08 -18.44 -7.36
CA THR A 167 -21.27 -17.42 -6.30
C THR A 167 -22.73 -17.32 -5.86
N THR A 168 -23.67 -17.28 -6.81
CA THR A 168 -25.09 -16.99 -6.53
C THR A 168 -25.88 -18.25 -6.16
N THR A 169 -25.77 -19.33 -6.94
CA THR A 169 -26.72 -20.46 -6.91
C THR A 169 -26.48 -21.49 -5.79
N LYS A 170 -27.55 -22.22 -5.41
CA LYS A 170 -27.46 -23.39 -4.51
C LYS A 170 -26.63 -24.53 -5.11
N GLY A 171 -26.73 -24.74 -6.43
CA GLY A 171 -25.96 -25.73 -7.18
C GLY A 171 -24.46 -25.44 -7.15
N GLY A 172 -24.05 -24.21 -7.50
CA GLY A 172 -22.67 -23.77 -7.46
C GLY A 172 -22.06 -23.78 -6.05
N LYS A 173 -22.85 -23.44 -5.02
CA LYS A 173 -22.46 -23.61 -3.61
C LYS A 173 -22.23 -25.08 -3.25
N ASN A 174 -22.98 -26.03 -3.81
CA ASN A 174 -22.74 -27.46 -3.61
C ASN A 174 -21.53 -27.97 -4.43
N LEU A 175 -21.35 -27.51 -5.68
CA LEU A 175 -20.13 -27.77 -6.46
C LEU A 175 -18.88 -27.31 -5.70
N GLY A 176 -18.90 -26.11 -5.09
CA GLY A 176 -17.81 -25.62 -4.26
C GLY A 176 -17.57 -26.44 -2.97
N LYS A 177 -18.56 -27.19 -2.46
CA LYS A 177 -18.32 -28.18 -1.37
C LYS A 177 -17.56 -29.38 -1.90
N TYR A 178 -17.97 -29.93 -3.05
CA TYR A 178 -17.29 -31.04 -3.71
C TYR A 178 -15.84 -30.69 -4.08
N LEU A 179 -15.63 -29.53 -4.72
CA LEU A 179 -14.30 -29.00 -5.02
C LEU A 179 -13.44 -28.80 -3.75
N SER A 180 -14.06 -28.54 -2.59
CA SER A 180 -13.34 -28.44 -1.31
C SER A 180 -12.81 -29.76 -0.76
N GLN A 181 -13.19 -30.91 -1.34
CA GLN A 181 -12.64 -32.23 -0.99
C GLN A 181 -11.30 -32.50 -1.72
N ALA A 182 -11.00 -31.77 -2.80
CA ALA A 182 -9.74 -31.90 -3.52
C ALA A 182 -8.56 -31.28 -2.75
N LYS A 183 -7.36 -31.86 -2.88
CA LYS A 183 -6.14 -31.49 -2.13
C LYS A 183 -5.82 -29.98 -2.12
N THR A 184 -6.03 -29.27 -3.23
CA THR A 184 -5.80 -27.81 -3.33
C THR A 184 -7.07 -26.97 -3.23
N GLY A 185 -8.26 -27.57 -3.23
CA GLY A 185 -9.54 -26.87 -3.21
C GLY A 185 -10.08 -26.52 -1.82
N LYS A 186 -9.41 -26.93 -0.74
CA LYS A 186 -9.88 -26.80 0.65
C LYS A 186 -10.42 -25.39 0.96
N GLY A 187 -11.73 -25.31 1.20
CA GLY A 187 -12.43 -24.07 1.49
C GLY A 187 -12.77 -23.23 0.26
N PHE A 188 -13.00 -23.83 -0.90
CA PHE A 188 -13.36 -23.19 -2.18
C PHE A 188 -14.47 -22.13 -2.05
N ASN A 189 -15.48 -22.39 -1.21
CA ASN A 189 -16.58 -21.48 -0.94
C ASN A 189 -16.27 -20.33 0.04
N LYS A 190 -15.17 -20.41 0.79
CA LYS A 190 -14.80 -19.39 1.79
C LYS A 190 -14.11 -18.20 1.10
N PRO A 191 -14.29 -16.96 1.62
CA PRO A 191 -13.44 -15.84 1.26
C PRO A 191 -11.95 -16.18 1.40
N THR A 192 -11.12 -15.44 0.70
CA THR A 192 -9.67 -15.46 0.84
C THR A 192 -9.24 -14.48 1.93
N ARG A 193 -7.95 -14.11 1.95
CA ARG A 193 -7.40 -13.05 2.80
C ARG A 193 -7.10 -11.76 2.02
N TYR A 194 -7.38 -11.73 0.72
CA TYR A 194 -6.92 -10.65 -0.14
C TYR A 194 -7.75 -9.36 0.06
N ILE A 195 -7.37 -8.32 -0.69
CA ILE A 195 -8.06 -7.06 -0.87
C ILE A 195 -8.04 -6.85 -2.40
N TYR A 196 -9.20 -6.94 -3.03
CA TYR A 196 -9.34 -6.93 -4.49
C TYR A 196 -9.83 -5.59 -5.02
N THR A 197 -10.59 -4.85 -4.20
CA THR A 197 -11.35 -3.68 -4.59
C THR A 197 -11.06 -2.47 -3.70
N GLU A 198 -11.37 -1.29 -4.21
CA GLU A 198 -11.37 -0.02 -3.48
C GLU A 198 -12.18 -0.08 -2.17
N THR A 199 -13.39 -0.66 -2.19
CA THR A 199 -14.24 -0.80 -0.99
C THR A 199 -13.56 -1.62 0.11
N GLU A 200 -12.90 -2.72 -0.24
CA GLU A 200 -12.16 -3.56 0.70
C GLU A 200 -10.88 -2.88 1.21
N LEU A 201 -10.22 -2.07 0.37
CA LEU A 201 -9.06 -1.26 0.76
C LEU A 201 -9.45 -0.14 1.72
N ILE A 202 -10.51 0.61 1.40
CA ILE A 202 -11.10 1.65 2.26
C ILE A 202 -11.46 1.06 3.62
N GLN A 203 -12.11 -0.11 3.65
CA GLN A 203 -12.45 -0.78 4.90
C GLN A 203 -11.20 -1.23 5.69
N ALA A 204 -10.14 -1.72 5.02
CA ALA A 204 -8.88 -2.07 5.67
C ALA A 204 -8.12 -0.85 6.23
N ILE A 205 -8.14 0.28 5.52
CA ILE A 205 -7.55 1.55 5.96
C ILE A 205 -8.33 2.11 7.16
N LYS A 206 -9.67 2.10 7.11
CA LYS A 206 -10.54 2.47 8.25
C LYS A 206 -10.24 1.61 9.49
N GLN A 207 -10.16 0.30 9.34
CA GLN A 207 -9.83 -0.61 10.45
C GLN A 207 -8.43 -0.36 11.03
N ALA A 208 -7.44 -0.02 10.20
CA ALA A 208 -6.12 0.40 10.68
C ALA A 208 -6.18 1.71 11.47
N TYR A 209 -6.90 2.72 10.95
CA TYR A 209 -7.10 4.01 11.62
C TYR A 209 -7.77 3.85 12.99
N GLU A 210 -8.87 3.09 13.04
CA GLU A 210 -9.61 2.79 14.28
C GLU A 210 -8.74 2.02 15.28
N THR A 211 -7.92 1.07 14.81
CA THR A 211 -6.98 0.33 15.65
C THR A 211 -5.88 1.22 16.22
N GLU A 212 -5.35 2.17 15.44
CA GLU A 212 -4.26 3.04 15.87
C GLU A 212 -4.75 4.19 16.78
N THR A 213 -5.90 4.77 16.49
CA THR A 213 -6.47 5.89 17.27
C THR A 213 -7.28 5.42 18.49
N GLY A 214 -8.01 4.30 18.38
CA GLY A 214 -8.70 3.67 19.52
C GLY A 214 -7.74 3.22 20.61
N LYS A 215 -6.54 2.74 20.25
CA LYS A 215 -5.46 2.44 21.21
C LYS A 215 -4.91 3.67 21.94
N LYS A 216 -5.02 4.89 21.36
CA LYS A 216 -4.69 6.14 22.08
C LYS A 216 -5.78 6.50 23.11
N LYS A 217 -7.06 6.22 22.83
CA LYS A 217 -8.16 6.52 23.77
C LYS A 217 -8.17 5.64 25.03
N LYS A 218 -7.60 4.43 25.00
CA LYS A 218 -7.51 3.51 26.16
C LYS A 218 -6.22 3.64 26.99
N LYS A 219 -5.52 4.78 26.91
CA LYS A 219 -4.28 5.08 27.66
C LYS A 219 -4.29 6.50 28.25
N ARG A 220 -5.45 6.89 28.76
CA ARG A 220 -5.71 8.06 29.60
C ARG A 220 -6.67 7.62 30.70
#